data_AF-A0A287DCG6-F1
#
_entry.id   AF-A0A287DCG6-F1
#
_cell.length_a   1.000
_cell.length_b   1.000
_cell.length_c   1.000
_cell.angle_alpha   90.00
_cell.angle_beta   90.00
_cell.angle_gamma   90.00
#
_symmetry.space_group_name_H-M   'P 1'
#
loop_
_entity.id
_entity.type
_entity.pdbx_description
1 polymer ?
#
loop_
_entity_poly.entity_id
_entity_poly.type
_entity_poly.pdbx_seq_one_letter_code
_entity_poly.pdbx_strand_id
1 'polypeptide(L)'
;MVNEYKKIVLLVGLEAIKDYEFRLIKSLLAKDLKLTRNMQEDYDRIRIADLMEEKFHRDAGLGKLITLCKDIPALAELAEILKTRRLKVKRKSKGGRKSTGEKKSTGKKVEQDESPTAQQVHNKESEEELPSSKNPGLTMIPTEASEERGHQKGPKEVVVLKVTEPFIYEFKEGGKKMFHATVATESEFFRVKVFDFHLKAKFIPKTVIAISDYIGSNGFLEIHSASSVSHVSADRKMEISSRLIKNANATPKIEYLCSQCTVKYVNGVYTVYK
;
A
#
# COMPACT_ATOMS: atom_id res chain seq x y z
N MET A 1 14.51 -18.43 4.53
CA MET A 1 14.73 -17.36 5.54
C MET A 1 14.84 -16.04 4.78
N VAL A 2 14.00 -15.04 5.07
CA VAL A 2 13.99 -13.76 4.31
C VAL A 2 15.22 -12.93 4.67
N ASN A 3 15.97 -12.49 3.67
CA ASN A 3 17.19 -11.69 3.82
C ASN A 3 16.92 -10.39 4.58
N GLU A 4 17.58 -10.21 5.74
CA GLU A 4 17.41 -9.01 6.57
C GLU A 4 17.78 -7.72 5.83
N TYR A 5 18.77 -7.78 4.93
CA TYR A 5 19.16 -6.60 4.15
C TYR A 5 18.09 -6.21 3.13
N LYS A 6 17.46 -7.18 2.46
CA LYS A 6 16.34 -6.91 1.54
C LYS A 6 15.17 -6.24 2.26
N LYS A 7 14.83 -6.70 3.47
CA LYS A 7 13.78 -6.07 4.29
C LYS A 7 14.07 -4.59 4.54
N ILE A 8 15.33 -4.25 4.83
CA ILE A 8 15.74 -2.85 5.02
C ILE A 8 15.65 -2.07 3.70
N VAL A 9 16.17 -2.63 2.61
CA VAL A 9 16.12 -2.02 1.27
C VAL A 9 14.69 -1.69 0.87
N LEU A 10 13.76 -2.63 1.02
CA LEU A 10 12.37 -2.42 0.64
C LEU A 10 11.63 -1.50 1.61
N LEU A 11 11.50 -1.90 2.88
CA LEU A 11 10.57 -1.27 3.82
C LEU A 11 11.05 0.06 4.39
N VAL A 12 12.37 0.22 4.55
CA VAL A 12 12.95 1.45 5.09
C VAL A 12 13.50 2.32 3.97
N GLY A 13 14.05 1.70 2.93
CA GLY A 13 14.63 2.39 1.78
C GLY A 13 13.57 2.78 0.75
N LEU A 14 13.30 1.90 -0.21
CA LEU A 14 12.52 2.21 -1.41
C LEU A 14 11.09 2.65 -1.11
N GLU A 15 10.43 2.11 -0.07
CA GLU A 15 9.07 2.51 0.33
C GLU A 15 9.00 3.94 0.87
N ALA A 16 10.06 4.41 1.54
CA ALA A 16 10.12 5.77 2.07
C ALA A 16 10.45 6.84 1.00
N ILE A 17 10.80 6.40 -0.22
CA ILE A 17 11.22 7.28 -1.30
C ILE A 17 10.02 7.64 -2.17
N LYS A 18 9.83 8.95 -2.39
CA LYS A 18 8.80 9.51 -3.28
C LYS A 18 9.02 9.08 -4.73
N ASP A 19 7.97 9.14 -5.54
CA ASP A 19 7.98 8.56 -6.89
C ASP A 19 9.01 9.18 -7.84
N TYR A 20 9.25 10.50 -7.73
CA TYR A 20 10.26 11.17 -8.56
C TYR A 20 11.67 10.67 -8.24
N GLU A 21 12.02 10.66 -6.96
CA GLU A 21 13.30 10.20 -6.45
C GLU A 21 13.48 8.69 -6.70
N PHE A 22 12.41 7.91 -6.62
CA PHE A 22 12.43 6.49 -6.96
C PHE A 22 12.71 6.29 -8.46
N ARG A 23 12.10 7.09 -9.34
CA ARG A 23 12.44 7.10 -10.77
C ARG A 23 13.90 7.47 -11.00
N LEU A 24 14.42 8.46 -10.28
CA LEU A 24 15.82 8.86 -10.34
C LEU A 24 16.74 7.70 -9.93
N ILE A 25 16.44 7.03 -8.82
CA ILE A 25 17.18 5.85 -8.36
C ILE A 25 17.12 4.71 -9.39
N LYS A 26 15.94 4.41 -9.97
CA LYS A 26 15.82 3.42 -11.05
C LYS A 26 16.74 3.75 -12.23
N SER A 27 16.79 5.02 -12.63
CA SER A 27 17.68 5.47 -13.70
C SER A 27 19.16 5.31 -13.34
N LEU A 28 19.54 5.68 -12.11
CA LEU A 28 20.92 5.56 -11.62
C LEU A 28 21.36 4.10 -11.43
N LEU A 29 20.43 3.19 -11.13
CA LEU A 29 20.68 1.75 -11.01
C LEU A 29 20.56 0.99 -12.34
N ALA A 30 20.18 1.66 -13.44
CA ALA A 30 19.84 0.98 -14.68
C ALA A 30 20.96 0.08 -15.21
N LYS A 31 22.22 0.52 -15.10
CA LYS A 31 23.37 -0.30 -15.53
C LYS A 31 23.64 -1.45 -14.57
N ASP A 32 23.62 -1.21 -13.26
CA ASP A 32 23.91 -2.23 -12.26
C ASP A 32 22.86 -3.35 -12.27
N LEU A 33 21.60 -2.99 -12.48
CA LEU A 33 20.46 -3.91 -12.49
C LEU A 33 20.07 -4.39 -13.90
N LYS A 34 20.76 -3.91 -14.95
CA LYS A 34 20.44 -4.17 -16.36
C LYS A 34 18.99 -3.84 -16.74
N LEU A 35 18.48 -2.71 -16.25
CA LEU A 35 17.11 -2.28 -16.52
C LEU A 35 16.98 -1.74 -17.95
N THR A 36 16.09 -2.34 -18.72
CA THR A 36 15.62 -1.77 -19.98
C THR A 36 14.70 -0.57 -19.71
N ARG A 37 14.37 0.21 -20.76
CA ARG A 37 13.48 1.36 -20.64
C ARG A 37 12.11 0.97 -20.08
N ASN A 38 11.52 -0.12 -20.58
CA ASN A 38 10.24 -0.63 -20.12
C ASN A 38 10.32 -1.09 -18.66
N MET A 39 11.42 -1.76 -18.26
CA MET A 39 11.60 -2.16 -16.86
C MET A 39 11.72 -0.95 -15.91
N GLN A 40 12.34 0.15 -16.35
CA GLN A 40 12.42 1.36 -15.54
C GLN A 40 11.05 2.03 -15.37
N GLU A 41 10.12 1.85 -16.31
CA GLU A 41 8.76 2.38 -16.22
C GLU A 41 7.88 1.45 -15.36
N ASP A 42 7.89 0.15 -15.64
CA ASP A 42 6.95 -0.83 -15.08
C ASP A 42 7.34 -1.39 -13.72
N TYR A 43 8.63 -1.38 -13.35
CA TYR A 43 9.05 -2.04 -12.11
C TYR A 43 8.68 -1.19 -10.89
N ASP A 44 7.87 -1.77 -10.02
CA ASP A 44 7.55 -1.26 -8.70
C ASP A 44 8.71 -1.44 -7.70
N ARG A 45 8.52 -0.93 -6.49
CA ARG A 45 9.52 -0.98 -5.41
C ARG A 45 9.89 -2.41 -5.02
N ILE A 46 8.93 -3.33 -5.09
CA ILE A 46 9.12 -4.74 -4.73
C ILE A 46 10.02 -5.41 -5.78
N ARG A 47 9.70 -5.26 -7.06
CA ARG A 47 10.49 -5.81 -8.18
C ARG A 47 11.91 -5.27 -8.19
N ILE A 48 12.10 -3.98 -7.92
CA ILE A 48 13.45 -3.42 -7.79
C ILE A 48 14.18 -4.01 -6.59
N ALA A 49 13.53 -4.17 -5.43
CA ALA A 49 14.17 -4.79 -4.26
C ALA A 49 14.53 -6.26 -4.50
N ASP A 50 13.67 -7.02 -5.19
CA ASP A 50 13.94 -8.40 -5.61
C ASP A 50 15.17 -8.47 -6.52
N LEU A 51 15.22 -7.59 -7.53
CA LEU A 51 16.32 -7.53 -8.47
C LEU A 51 17.63 -7.06 -7.80
N MET A 52 17.55 -6.15 -6.82
CA MET A 52 18.70 -5.75 -6.02
C MET A 52 19.23 -6.89 -5.15
N GLU A 53 18.36 -7.71 -4.56
CA GLU A 53 18.78 -8.93 -3.86
C GLU A 53 19.47 -9.92 -4.80
N GLU A 54 18.93 -10.09 -6.01
CA GLU A 54 19.49 -10.98 -7.03
C GLU A 54 20.85 -10.49 -7.54
N LYS A 55 21.04 -9.19 -7.76
CA LYS A 55 22.32 -8.67 -8.33
C LYS A 55 23.38 -8.38 -7.27
N PHE A 56 22.98 -8.12 -6.02
CA PHE A 56 23.89 -7.72 -4.96
C PHE A 56 23.85 -8.69 -3.78
N HIS A 57 24.37 -9.90 -3.98
CA HIS A 57 24.28 -11.01 -3.03
C HIS A 57 24.83 -10.73 -1.61
N ARG A 58 25.74 -9.75 -1.45
CA ARG A 58 26.39 -9.48 -0.15
C ARG A 58 25.52 -8.72 0.85
N ASP A 59 24.78 -7.73 0.39
CA ASP A 59 23.94 -6.88 1.26
C ASP A 59 22.64 -6.44 0.59
N ALA A 60 22.15 -7.23 -0.37
CA ALA A 60 20.94 -6.96 -1.16
C ALA A 60 20.90 -5.56 -1.79
N GLY A 61 22.08 -4.97 -2.06
CA GLY A 61 22.21 -3.65 -2.66
C GLY A 61 22.03 -2.50 -1.66
N LEU A 62 21.90 -2.77 -0.36
CA LEU A 62 21.76 -1.74 0.68
C LEU A 62 22.93 -0.75 0.66
N GLY A 63 24.16 -1.25 0.44
CA GLY A 63 25.33 -0.38 0.31
C GLY A 63 25.20 0.61 -0.87
N LYS A 64 24.73 0.12 -2.02
CA LYS A 64 24.52 0.93 -3.23
C LYS A 64 23.42 1.96 -3.01
N LEU A 65 22.29 1.55 -2.42
CA LEU A 65 21.17 2.43 -2.10
C LEU A 65 21.59 3.58 -1.17
N ILE A 66 22.37 3.28 -0.12
CA ILE A 66 22.91 4.31 0.79
C ILE A 66 23.74 5.35 0.02
N THR A 67 24.59 4.91 -0.91
CA THR A 67 25.41 5.83 -1.71
C THR A 67 24.52 6.75 -2.55
N LEU A 68 23.57 6.20 -3.29
CA LEU A 68 22.67 7.00 -4.13
C LEU A 68 21.84 8.00 -3.30
N CYS A 69 21.34 7.59 -2.13
CA CYS A 69 20.58 8.49 -1.26
C CYS A 69 21.43 9.65 -0.71
N LYS A 70 22.76 9.49 -0.55
CA LYS A 70 23.63 10.61 -0.12
C LYS A 70 23.80 11.66 -1.20
N ASP A 71 23.86 11.23 -2.45
CA ASP A 71 24.12 12.11 -3.59
C ASP A 71 22.85 12.91 -3.99
N ILE A 72 21.69 12.53 -3.45
CA ILE A 72 20.40 13.19 -3.66
C ILE A 72 20.04 13.99 -2.40
N PRO A 73 20.05 15.33 -2.44
CA PRO A 73 19.82 16.16 -1.25
C PRO A 73 18.52 15.83 -0.48
N ALA A 74 17.44 15.54 -1.20
CA ALA A 74 16.14 15.17 -0.62
C ALA A 74 16.15 13.84 0.15
N LEU A 75 17.19 13.01 -0.03
CA LEU A 75 17.31 11.68 0.58
C LEU A 75 18.48 11.58 1.58
N ALA A 76 19.13 12.70 1.91
CA ALA A 76 20.29 12.71 2.81
C ALA A 76 19.98 12.13 4.20
N GLU A 77 18.83 12.49 4.79
CA GLU A 77 18.40 11.95 6.09
C GLU A 77 18.15 10.43 6.02
N LEU A 78 17.52 9.97 4.93
CA LEU A 78 17.26 8.55 4.70
C LEU A 78 18.57 7.75 4.62
N ALA A 79 19.62 8.32 4.02
CA ALA A 79 20.92 7.67 3.95
C ALA A 79 21.50 7.39 5.34
N GLU A 80 21.36 8.31 6.31
CA GLU A 80 21.83 8.11 7.68
C GLU A 80 21.01 7.03 8.43
N ILE A 81 19.69 7.00 8.21
CA ILE A 81 18.81 5.95 8.76
C ILE A 81 19.24 4.57 8.25
N LEU A 82 19.48 4.44 6.94
CA LEU A 82 19.87 3.18 6.30
C LEU A 82 21.27 2.72 6.76
N LYS A 83 22.23 3.63 6.92
CA LYS A 83 23.54 3.30 7.52
C LYS A 83 23.41 2.73 8.93
N THR A 84 22.59 3.37 9.76
CA THR A 84 22.36 2.94 11.14
C THR A 84 21.76 1.54 11.19
N ARG A 85 20.75 1.26 10.35
CA ARG A 85 20.14 -0.07 10.21
C ARG A 85 21.14 -1.11 9.71
N ARG A 86 21.99 -0.76 8.74
CA ARG A 86 23.06 -1.64 8.23
C ARG A 86 24.05 -2.06 9.32
N LEU A 87 24.43 -1.15 10.22
CA LEU A 87 25.31 -1.47 11.35
C LEU A 87 24.65 -2.44 12.34
N LYS A 88 23.35 -2.30 12.60
CA LYS A 88 22.60 -3.21 13.48
C LYS A 88 22.60 -4.65 12.94
N VAL A 89 22.41 -4.84 11.63
CA VAL A 89 22.47 -6.17 11.00
C VAL A 89 23.88 -6.75 11.08
N LYS A 90 24.93 -5.95 10.81
CA LYS A 90 26.33 -6.39 10.93
C LYS A 90 26.72 -6.78 12.36
N ARG A 91 26.13 -6.15 13.39
CA ARG A 91 26.35 -6.51 14.80
C ARG A 91 25.67 -7.83 15.16
N LYS A 92 24.45 -8.07 14.68
CA LYS A 92 23.76 -9.36 14.86
C LYS A 92 24.51 -10.53 14.23
N SER A 93 25.11 -10.33 13.06
CA SER A 93 25.90 -11.38 12.40
C SER A 93 27.29 -11.60 13.02
N LYS A 94 27.88 -10.59 13.70
CA LYS A 94 29.15 -10.74 14.45
C LYS A 94 28.98 -11.23 15.89
N GLY A 95 27.81 -11.06 16.50
CA GLY A 95 27.50 -11.51 17.87
C GLY A 95 27.35 -13.03 18.03
N GLY A 96 27.36 -13.80 16.95
CA GLY A 96 27.28 -15.27 16.98
C GLY A 96 28.61 -16.00 17.16
N ARG A 97 29.74 -15.30 17.38
CA ARG A 97 31.04 -15.93 17.64
C ARG A 97 31.82 -15.24 18.77
N LYS A 98 31.55 -15.69 20.00
CA LYS A 98 32.45 -15.78 21.17
C LYS A 98 31.66 -16.59 22.22
N SER A 99 32.16 -17.57 22.93
CA SER A 99 33.50 -18.13 23.08
C SER A 99 33.31 -19.41 23.90
N THR A 100 34.03 -20.47 23.55
CA THR A 100 34.32 -21.59 24.45
C THR A 100 34.84 -21.03 25.78
N GLY A 101 34.10 -21.30 26.85
CA GLY A 101 34.51 -21.09 28.22
C GLY A 101 33.92 -22.25 29.01
N GLU A 102 34.74 -23.26 29.24
CA GLU A 102 34.41 -24.45 30.02
C GLU A 102 33.80 -24.08 31.37
N LYS A 103 32.75 -24.80 31.77
CA LYS A 103 32.57 -25.24 33.16
C LYS A 103 31.72 -26.51 33.19
N LYS A 104 32.36 -27.59 33.64
CA LYS A 104 31.82 -28.90 34.00
C LYS A 104 30.63 -28.81 34.96
N SER A 105 29.61 -29.63 34.72
CA SER A 105 29.08 -30.61 35.69
C SER A 105 27.90 -31.36 35.06
N THR A 106 28.05 -32.62 34.64
CA THR A 106 27.70 -33.87 35.37
C THR A 106 26.19 -34.14 35.44
N GLY A 107 25.76 -35.29 34.87
CA GLY A 107 24.44 -35.89 35.09
C GLY A 107 23.74 -36.37 33.81
N LYS A 108 24.19 -37.47 33.17
CA LYS A 108 23.63 -38.85 33.28
C LYS A 108 22.21 -39.03 32.71
N LYS A 109 22.16 -39.75 31.55
CA LYS A 109 21.32 -40.94 31.25
C LYS A 109 19.80 -40.70 31.03
N VAL A 110 19.05 -41.36 30.12
CA VAL A 110 19.21 -42.55 29.26
C VAL A 110 18.30 -42.37 28.02
N GLU A 111 18.67 -43.03 26.93
CA GLU A 111 17.87 -43.29 25.72
C GLU A 111 16.65 -44.20 25.98
N GLN A 112 15.66 -44.13 25.08
CA GLN A 112 14.88 -45.23 24.46
C GLN A 112 13.62 -44.59 23.85
N ASP A 113 13.55 -44.41 22.53
CA ASP A 113 13.24 -45.41 21.51
C ASP A 113 11.79 -45.91 21.61
N GLU A 114 11.02 -45.63 20.55
CA GLU A 114 10.07 -46.54 19.88
C GLU A 114 9.09 -45.72 19.00
N SER A 115 9.23 -45.91 17.70
CA SER A 115 8.10 -45.94 16.76
C SER A 115 7.51 -47.36 16.82
N PRO A 116 6.24 -47.66 16.43
CA PRO A 116 5.81 -47.38 15.06
C PRO A 116 4.28 -47.33 14.75
N THR A 117 4.01 -47.04 13.48
CA THR A 117 2.92 -47.57 12.62
C THR A 117 1.51 -46.96 12.64
N ALA A 118 1.07 -46.74 11.41
CA ALA A 118 -0.17 -46.17 10.91
C ALA A 118 -1.41 -47.07 11.08
N GLN A 119 -2.59 -46.45 11.04
CA GLN A 119 -3.66 -46.79 10.08
C GLN A 119 -4.78 -45.73 10.07
N GLN A 120 -5.48 -45.71 8.92
CA GLN A 120 -6.46 -44.75 8.38
C GLN A 120 -7.69 -44.57 9.31
N VAL A 121 -8.58 -43.57 9.14
CA VAL A 121 -9.76 -43.61 8.24
C VAL A 121 -10.54 -42.26 8.28
N HIS A 122 -10.97 -41.79 7.10
CA HIS A 122 -12.08 -40.90 6.68
C HIS A 122 -12.37 -39.45 7.21
N ASN A 123 -12.50 -38.57 6.21
CA ASN A 123 -13.50 -37.52 5.93
C ASN A 123 -13.88 -36.47 6.99
N LYS A 124 -13.65 -35.17 6.69
CA LYS A 124 -14.68 -34.17 6.29
C LYS A 124 -14.10 -32.75 6.26
N GLU A 125 -14.64 -31.95 5.34
CA GLU A 125 -14.45 -30.50 5.20
C GLU A 125 -14.65 -29.74 6.51
N SER A 126 -13.86 -28.69 6.73
CA SER A 126 -14.19 -27.59 7.65
C SER A 126 -13.37 -26.36 7.27
N GLU A 127 -14.07 -25.35 6.77
CA GLU A 127 -13.61 -23.98 6.58
C GLU A 127 -13.26 -23.38 7.96
N GLU A 128 -12.03 -22.85 8.13
CA GLU A 128 -11.70 -22.05 9.30
C GLU A 128 -12.06 -20.58 9.04
N GLU A 129 -13.24 -20.19 9.54
CA GLU A 129 -13.62 -18.81 9.77
C GLU A 129 -12.72 -18.16 10.83
N LEU A 130 -12.12 -17.02 10.48
CA LEU A 130 -11.51 -16.09 11.45
C LEU A 130 -12.61 -15.38 12.26
N PRO A 131 -12.42 -15.16 13.58
CA PRO A 131 -13.50 -14.74 14.46
C PRO A 131 -13.90 -13.27 14.26
N SER A 132 -15.15 -13.05 13.85
CA SER A 132 -15.79 -11.72 13.87
C SER A 132 -16.08 -11.31 15.31
N SER A 133 -15.46 -10.23 15.77
CA SER A 133 -15.80 -9.59 17.04
C SER A 133 -17.09 -8.78 16.87
N LYS A 134 -18.21 -9.29 17.38
CA LYS A 134 -19.49 -8.55 17.48
C LYS A 134 -19.61 -7.93 18.86
N ASN A 135 -19.43 -6.62 18.95
CA ASN A 135 -19.98 -5.80 20.04
C ASN A 135 -21.06 -4.89 19.44
N PRO A 136 -22.34 -4.98 19.86
CA PRO A 136 -23.38 -4.06 19.42
C PRO A 136 -23.37 -2.82 20.31
N GLY A 137 -22.80 -1.72 19.82
CA GLY A 137 -22.79 -0.45 20.53
C GLY A 137 -22.16 0.68 19.72
N LEU A 138 -23.01 1.63 19.29
CA LEU A 138 -22.69 2.85 18.51
C LEU A 138 -22.06 2.58 17.15
N THR A 139 -22.88 2.60 16.08
CA THR A 139 -22.38 2.71 14.71
C THR A 139 -21.61 4.04 14.56
N MET A 140 -20.29 3.99 14.73
CA MET A 140 -19.42 5.13 14.49
C MET A 140 -19.46 5.46 13.00
N ILE A 141 -20.13 6.56 12.66
CA ILE A 141 -20.13 7.09 11.29
C ILE A 141 -18.71 7.55 10.95
N PRO A 142 -18.07 7.01 9.88
CA PRO A 142 -16.71 7.34 9.51
C PRO A 142 -16.49 8.83 9.33
N THR A 143 -15.39 9.33 9.88
CA THR A 143 -14.96 10.72 9.72
C THR A 143 -13.90 10.86 8.63
N GLU A 144 -13.22 9.76 8.28
CA GLU A 144 -12.25 9.69 7.18
C GLU A 144 -12.77 8.79 6.06
N ALA A 145 -12.22 8.96 4.86
CA ALA A 145 -12.55 8.11 3.72
C ALA A 145 -12.04 6.69 3.96
N SER A 146 -12.87 5.70 3.67
CA SER A 146 -12.49 4.30 3.71
C SER A 146 -11.45 3.99 2.63
N GLU A 147 -10.56 3.05 2.95
CA GLU A 147 -9.45 2.65 2.09
C GLU A 147 -9.58 1.16 1.75
N GLU A 148 -9.28 0.82 0.50
CA GLU A 148 -9.20 -0.55 0.03
C GLU A 148 -7.84 -0.79 -0.62
N ARG A 149 -7.43 -2.05 -0.68
CA ARG A 149 -6.15 -2.45 -1.27
C ARG A 149 -6.34 -3.53 -2.31
N GLY A 150 -5.59 -3.42 -3.40
CA GLY A 150 -5.54 -4.42 -4.46
C GLY A 150 -6.75 -4.38 -5.38
N HIS A 151 -6.86 -5.39 -6.23
CA HIS A 151 -7.88 -5.47 -7.26
C HIS A 151 -9.20 -6.02 -6.70
N GLN A 152 -10.29 -5.31 -6.99
CA GLN A 152 -11.64 -5.61 -6.51
C GLN A 152 -12.51 -6.01 -7.70
N LYS A 153 -12.77 -7.31 -7.85
CA LYS A 153 -13.55 -7.86 -8.99
C LYS A 153 -15.06 -7.65 -8.83
N GLY A 154 -15.57 -7.79 -7.61
CA GLY A 154 -17.02 -7.78 -7.36
C GLY A 154 -17.65 -6.41 -7.60
N PRO A 155 -18.94 -6.37 -8.02
CA PRO A 155 -19.65 -5.11 -8.12
C PRO A 155 -19.85 -4.52 -6.72
N LYS A 156 -19.51 -3.24 -6.56
CA LYS A 156 -19.80 -2.43 -5.38
C LYS A 156 -20.80 -1.35 -5.78
N GLU A 157 -21.98 -1.39 -5.17
CA GLU A 157 -22.95 -0.31 -5.30
C GLU A 157 -22.55 0.87 -4.43
N VAL A 158 -22.54 2.07 -5.03
CA VAL A 158 -22.23 3.32 -4.33
C VAL A 158 -23.13 4.43 -4.85
N VAL A 159 -23.49 5.37 -3.99
CA VAL A 159 -24.05 6.65 -4.44
C VAL A 159 -22.93 7.60 -4.79
N VAL A 160 -23.11 8.39 -5.84
CA VAL A 160 -22.18 9.48 -6.18
C VAL A 160 -22.52 10.72 -5.35
N LEU A 161 -21.58 11.22 -4.56
CA LEU A 161 -21.77 12.42 -3.72
C LEU A 161 -21.27 13.69 -4.40
N LYS A 162 -20.04 13.66 -4.94
CA LYS A 162 -19.37 14.81 -5.54
C LYS A 162 -18.51 14.38 -6.72
N VAL A 163 -18.41 15.22 -7.73
CA VAL A 163 -17.59 14.99 -8.93
C VAL A 163 -16.89 16.29 -9.30
N THR A 164 -15.63 16.22 -9.71
CA THR A 164 -14.88 17.40 -10.18
C THR A 164 -15.00 17.58 -11.68
N GLU A 165 -14.59 18.76 -12.17
CA GLU A 165 -14.29 18.88 -13.59
C GLU A 165 -13.10 18.00 -13.99
N PRO A 166 -13.03 17.51 -15.24
CA PRO A 166 -11.92 16.71 -15.71
C PRO A 166 -10.71 17.62 -15.91
N PHE A 167 -9.55 17.10 -15.59
CA PHE A 167 -8.29 17.81 -15.75
C PHE A 167 -7.25 16.89 -16.39
N ILE A 168 -6.29 17.49 -17.08
CA ILE A 168 -5.16 16.78 -17.66
C ILE A 168 -4.16 16.49 -16.55
N TYR A 169 -3.74 15.24 -16.41
CA TYR A 169 -2.76 14.84 -15.38
C TYR A 169 -1.43 14.35 -15.96
N GLU A 170 -1.38 14.00 -17.24
CA GLU A 170 -0.14 13.63 -17.93
C GLU A 170 0.21 14.70 -18.98
N PHE A 171 1.28 15.46 -18.72
CA PHE A 171 1.81 16.52 -19.60
C PHE A 171 2.69 15.94 -20.73
N LYS A 172 2.13 15.02 -21.52
CA LYS A 172 2.75 14.51 -22.77
C LYS A 172 1.81 14.73 -23.95
N GLU A 173 2.34 14.57 -25.15
CA GLU A 173 1.55 14.62 -26.39
C GLU A 173 0.43 13.57 -26.35
N GLY A 174 -0.82 14.01 -26.57
CA GLY A 174 -2.03 13.19 -26.34
C GLY A 174 -2.55 13.15 -24.89
N GLY A 175 -2.11 14.08 -24.03
CA GLY A 175 -2.31 14.12 -22.57
C GLY A 175 -3.58 13.48 -22.02
N LYS A 176 -3.41 12.64 -20.99
CA LYS A 176 -4.49 11.90 -20.37
C LYS A 176 -5.31 12.79 -19.44
N LYS A 177 -6.64 12.65 -19.53
CA LYS A 177 -7.61 13.34 -18.66
C LYS A 177 -8.12 12.38 -17.60
N MET A 178 -8.36 12.92 -16.41
CA MET A 178 -9.04 12.21 -15.34
C MET A 178 -9.98 13.16 -14.62
N PHE A 179 -10.85 12.62 -13.78
CA PHE A 179 -11.61 13.42 -12.82
C PHE A 179 -11.65 12.71 -11.46
N HIS A 180 -11.91 13.47 -10.41
CA HIS A 180 -12.12 12.91 -9.08
C HIS A 180 -13.61 12.82 -8.78
N ALA A 181 -13.96 11.83 -7.98
CA ALA A 181 -15.28 11.72 -7.38
C ALA A 181 -15.20 11.34 -5.90
N THR A 182 -16.27 11.60 -5.19
CA THR A 182 -16.53 11.10 -3.83
C THR A 182 -17.81 10.30 -3.91
N VAL A 183 -17.75 9.05 -3.46
CA VAL A 183 -18.87 8.11 -3.48
C VAL A 183 -19.08 7.53 -2.10
N ALA A 184 -20.24 6.95 -1.82
CA ALA A 184 -20.52 6.36 -0.53
C ALA A 184 -21.44 5.13 -0.60
N THR A 185 -21.24 4.22 0.33
CA THR A 185 -22.19 3.18 0.71
C THR A 185 -23.04 3.69 1.88
N GLU A 186 -23.94 2.86 2.41
CA GLU A 186 -24.76 3.23 3.58
C GLU A 186 -23.92 3.61 4.81
N SER A 187 -22.73 3.01 4.95
CA SER A 187 -21.87 3.13 6.12
C SER A 187 -20.55 3.86 5.88
N GLU A 188 -20.06 3.90 4.64
CA GLU A 188 -18.69 4.35 4.32
C GLU A 188 -18.67 5.34 3.16
N PHE A 189 -17.64 6.16 3.08
CA PHE A 189 -17.40 7.00 1.91
C PHE A 189 -15.98 6.83 1.39
N PHE A 190 -15.83 7.00 0.08
CA PHE A 190 -14.61 6.70 -0.64
C PHE A 190 -14.25 7.87 -1.55
N ARG A 191 -12.94 8.08 -1.72
CA ARG A 191 -12.41 8.97 -2.75
C ARG A 191 -12.09 8.15 -3.98
N VAL A 192 -12.39 8.69 -5.15
CA VAL A 192 -12.28 7.96 -6.42
C VAL A 192 -11.44 8.78 -7.40
N LYS A 193 -10.49 8.11 -8.05
CA LYS A 193 -9.79 8.60 -9.22
C LYS A 193 -10.32 7.87 -10.44
N VAL A 194 -10.90 8.60 -11.39
CA VAL A 194 -11.43 8.02 -12.63
C VAL A 194 -10.53 8.43 -13.78
N PHE A 195 -9.72 7.48 -14.26
CA PHE A 195 -8.76 7.69 -15.33
C PHE A 195 -9.38 7.57 -16.72
N ASP A 196 -10.52 6.88 -16.84
CA ASP A 196 -11.30 6.87 -18.07
C ASP A 196 -12.33 8.02 -18.07
N PHE A 197 -12.00 9.10 -18.78
CA PHE A 197 -12.85 10.29 -18.83
C PHE A 197 -14.22 10.05 -19.50
N HIS A 198 -14.36 9.01 -20.33
CA HIS A 198 -15.63 8.68 -20.99
C HIS A 198 -16.70 8.24 -19.98
N LEU A 199 -16.28 7.78 -18.79
CA LEU A 199 -17.18 7.41 -17.71
C LEU A 199 -17.80 8.61 -16.99
N LYS A 200 -17.38 9.86 -17.26
CA LYS A 200 -17.91 11.04 -16.57
C LYS A 200 -19.44 11.15 -16.64
N ALA A 201 -20.04 10.78 -17.77
CA ALA A 201 -21.50 10.81 -17.93
C ALA A 201 -22.24 9.86 -16.97
N LYS A 202 -21.57 8.86 -16.39
CA LYS A 202 -22.14 7.91 -15.43
C LYS A 202 -22.01 8.40 -13.98
N PHE A 203 -21.07 9.31 -13.70
CA PHE A 203 -20.87 9.88 -12.37
C PHE A 203 -21.79 11.09 -12.17
N ILE A 204 -23.08 10.83 -11.99
CA ILE A 204 -24.08 11.87 -11.74
C ILE A 204 -24.35 11.95 -10.24
N PRO A 205 -24.16 13.10 -9.56
CA PRO A 205 -24.44 13.22 -8.13
C PRO A 205 -25.86 12.75 -7.77
N LYS A 206 -25.98 12.11 -6.61
CA LYS A 206 -27.21 11.49 -6.05
C LYS A 206 -27.72 10.25 -6.79
N THR A 207 -26.99 9.74 -7.78
CA THR A 207 -27.34 8.48 -8.45
C THR A 207 -26.58 7.31 -7.85
N VAL A 208 -27.19 6.12 -7.87
CA VAL A 208 -26.55 4.86 -7.50
C VAL A 208 -25.92 4.24 -8.74
N ILE A 209 -24.64 3.90 -8.63
CA ILE A 209 -23.87 3.20 -9.66
C ILE A 209 -23.26 1.94 -9.06
N ALA A 210 -23.07 0.92 -9.89
CA ALA A 210 -22.26 -0.24 -9.55
C ALA A 210 -20.90 -0.09 -10.23
N ILE A 211 -19.83 -0.22 -9.44
CA ILE A 211 -18.45 -0.23 -9.93
C ILE A 211 -17.85 -1.63 -9.73
N SER A 212 -17.17 -2.17 -10.74
CA SER A 212 -16.45 -3.46 -10.64
C SER A 212 -15.08 -3.35 -11.29
N ASP A 213 -14.22 -4.33 -10.99
CA ASP A 213 -12.87 -4.45 -11.53
C ASP A 213 -12.01 -3.18 -11.31
N TYR A 214 -12.23 -2.50 -10.18
CA TYR A 214 -11.48 -1.33 -9.76
C TYR A 214 -10.29 -1.73 -8.89
N ILE A 215 -9.41 -0.77 -8.61
CA ILE A 215 -8.20 -0.98 -7.80
C ILE A 215 -8.27 -0.09 -6.57
N GLY A 216 -8.22 -0.69 -5.37
CA GLY A 216 -7.96 0.03 -4.14
C GLY A 216 -6.47 0.36 -4.04
N SER A 217 -6.12 1.63 -4.03
CA SER A 217 -4.72 2.08 -3.94
C SER A 217 -4.63 3.46 -3.30
N ASN A 218 -3.66 3.63 -2.38
CA ASN A 218 -3.29 4.94 -1.84
C ASN A 218 -4.46 5.75 -1.24
N GLY A 219 -5.44 5.06 -0.64
CA GLY A 219 -6.63 5.71 -0.06
C GLY A 219 -7.66 6.19 -1.09
N PHE A 220 -7.59 5.67 -2.32
CA PHE A 220 -8.55 5.89 -3.40
C PHE A 220 -9.05 4.57 -3.99
N LEU A 221 -10.26 4.61 -4.53
CA LEU A 221 -10.71 3.66 -5.53
C LEU A 221 -10.28 4.20 -6.91
N GLU A 222 -9.50 3.43 -7.64
CA GLU A 222 -9.01 3.77 -8.96
C GLU A 222 -9.80 3.02 -10.02
N ILE A 223 -10.44 3.79 -10.91
CA ILE A 223 -11.24 3.28 -12.02
C ILE A 223 -10.45 3.54 -13.30
N HIS A 224 -10.05 2.45 -13.94
CA HIS A 224 -9.27 2.43 -15.17
C HIS A 224 -10.15 1.98 -16.34
N SER A 225 -9.62 1.98 -17.56
CA SER A 225 -10.36 1.58 -18.77
C SER A 225 -10.85 0.12 -18.75
N ALA A 226 -10.22 -0.74 -17.94
CA ALA A 226 -10.64 -2.14 -17.75
C ALA A 226 -11.74 -2.29 -16.68
N SER A 227 -12.02 -1.24 -15.91
CA SER A 227 -13.06 -1.24 -14.88
C SER A 227 -14.44 -1.04 -15.50
N SER A 228 -15.48 -1.57 -14.86
CA SER A 228 -16.85 -1.39 -15.32
C SER A 228 -17.63 -0.47 -14.39
N VAL A 229 -18.42 0.43 -14.98
CA VAL A 229 -19.36 1.29 -14.26
C VAL A 229 -20.71 1.20 -14.93
N SER A 230 -21.75 0.83 -14.18
CA SER A 230 -23.13 0.75 -14.65
C SER A 230 -24.07 1.54 -13.74
N HIS A 231 -25.16 2.06 -14.30
CA HIS A 231 -26.24 2.59 -13.49
C HIS A 231 -27.03 1.44 -12.89
N VAL A 232 -27.40 1.59 -11.62
CA VAL A 232 -28.36 0.70 -10.98
C VAL A 232 -29.78 1.25 -11.26
N SER A 233 -30.78 0.37 -11.26
CA SER A 233 -32.19 0.74 -11.52
C SER A 233 -32.59 2.02 -10.78
N ALA A 234 -33.40 2.88 -11.41
CA ALA A 234 -33.89 4.12 -10.80
C ALA A 234 -34.67 3.88 -9.50
N ASP A 235 -35.21 2.67 -9.31
CA ASP A 235 -35.93 2.27 -8.10
C ASP A 235 -34.98 1.91 -6.94
N ARG A 236 -33.70 1.65 -7.23
CA ARG A 236 -32.69 1.36 -6.21
C ARG A 236 -32.35 2.64 -5.47
N LYS A 237 -32.85 2.74 -4.24
CA LYS A 237 -32.45 3.78 -3.28
C LYS A 237 -31.41 3.21 -2.34
N MET A 238 -30.32 3.95 -2.16
CA MET A 238 -29.33 3.72 -1.12
C MET A 238 -29.43 4.89 -0.14
N GLU A 239 -29.87 4.61 1.09
CA GLU A 239 -30.05 5.65 2.10
C GLU A 239 -28.72 5.95 2.78
N ILE A 240 -28.28 7.20 2.71
CA ILE A 240 -27.04 7.64 3.32
C ILE A 240 -27.33 8.68 4.39
N SER A 241 -26.78 8.47 5.57
CA SER A 241 -26.93 9.42 6.67
C SER A 241 -26.38 10.80 6.30
N SER A 242 -27.12 11.85 6.67
CA SER A 242 -26.70 13.24 6.45
C SER A 242 -25.34 13.55 7.07
N ARG A 243 -25.01 12.89 8.18
CA ARG A 243 -23.71 13.00 8.83
C ARG A 243 -22.59 12.39 8.00
N LEU A 244 -22.80 11.24 7.35
CA LEU A 244 -21.80 10.66 6.44
C LEU A 244 -21.56 11.59 5.25
N ILE A 245 -22.62 12.15 4.66
CA ILE A 245 -22.50 13.13 3.56
C ILE A 245 -21.72 14.36 4.02
N LYS A 246 -21.99 14.86 5.23
CA LYS A 246 -21.26 15.99 5.81
C LYS A 246 -19.78 15.67 6.01
N ASN A 247 -19.46 14.49 6.55
CA ASN A 247 -18.08 14.04 6.77
C ASN A 247 -17.34 13.87 5.44
N ALA A 248 -17.97 13.28 4.42
CA ALA A 248 -17.39 13.08 3.10
C ALA A 248 -17.01 14.39 2.38
N ASN A 249 -17.72 15.48 2.70
CA ASN A 249 -17.48 16.81 2.14
C ASN A 249 -16.71 17.75 3.08
N ALA A 250 -16.34 17.28 4.28
CA ALA A 250 -15.63 18.09 5.25
C ALA A 250 -14.19 18.37 4.80
N THR A 251 -13.70 19.57 5.11
CA THR A 251 -12.27 19.89 4.98
C THR A 251 -11.58 19.60 6.31
N PRO A 252 -10.56 18.71 6.34
CA PRO A 252 -9.78 18.46 7.55
C PRO A 252 -9.11 19.73 8.07
N LYS A 253 -8.98 19.85 9.40
CA LYS A 253 -8.24 20.96 10.01
C LYS A 253 -6.74 20.82 9.74
N ILE A 254 -6.05 21.91 9.46
CA ILE A 254 -4.58 21.90 9.24
C ILE A 254 -3.84 21.33 10.46
N GLU A 255 -4.24 21.69 11.67
CA GLU A 255 -3.66 21.14 12.91
C GLU A 255 -3.74 19.61 12.96
N TYR A 256 -4.89 19.04 12.56
CA TYR A 256 -5.07 17.59 12.46
C TYR A 256 -4.17 16.96 11.39
N LEU A 257 -3.93 17.65 10.27
CA LEU A 257 -3.03 17.17 9.23
C LEU A 257 -1.57 17.19 9.69
N CYS A 258 -1.15 18.25 10.39
CA CYS A 258 0.20 18.38 10.94
C CYS A 258 0.48 17.33 12.02
N SER A 259 -0.53 16.81 12.70
CA SER A 259 -0.36 15.75 13.70
C SER A 259 -0.25 14.34 13.10
N GLN A 260 -0.42 14.16 11.79
CA GLN A 260 -0.35 12.83 11.17
C GLN A 260 1.10 12.36 11.02
N CYS A 261 1.39 11.14 11.49
CA CYS A 261 2.71 10.52 11.37
C CYS A 261 2.89 9.69 10.08
N THR A 262 1.86 9.62 9.23
CA THR A 262 1.86 8.84 8.00
C THR A 262 1.45 9.70 6.81
N VAL A 263 2.01 9.40 5.64
CA VAL A 263 1.64 10.07 4.40
C VAL A 263 0.19 9.70 4.07
N LYS A 264 -0.71 10.67 4.22
CA LYS A 264 -2.11 10.57 3.82
C LYS A 264 -2.39 11.56 2.71
N TYR A 265 -3.12 11.12 1.70
CA TYR A 265 -3.70 12.02 0.71
C TYR A 265 -4.83 12.82 1.38
N VAL A 266 -4.93 14.10 1.06
CA VAL A 266 -5.88 15.01 1.68
C VAL A 266 -6.62 15.78 0.59
N ASN A 267 -7.95 15.82 0.70
CA ASN A 267 -8.79 16.72 -0.07
C ASN A 267 -9.38 17.76 0.90
N GLY A 268 -9.40 19.03 0.50
CA GLY A 268 -9.94 20.09 1.33
C GLY A 268 -9.90 21.43 0.62
N VAL A 269 -10.66 22.39 1.13
CA VAL A 269 -10.69 23.78 0.67
C VAL A 269 -10.09 24.66 1.76
N TYR A 270 -8.93 25.28 1.48
CA TYR A 270 -8.21 26.10 2.44
C TYR A 270 -8.11 27.54 1.91
N THR A 271 -8.16 28.50 2.82
CA THR A 271 -7.88 29.90 2.49
C THR A 271 -6.38 30.05 2.27
N VAL A 272 -5.99 30.69 1.17
CA VAL A 272 -4.59 30.99 0.87
C VAL A 272 -4.20 32.26 1.63
N TYR A 273 -3.31 32.12 2.61
CA TYR A 273 -2.64 33.25 3.25
C TYR A 273 -1.28 33.44 2.60
N LYS A 274 -0.97 34.66 2.18
CA LYS A 274 0.31 35.04 1.57
C LYS A 274 1.02 36.05 2.45
#